data_AF-A0A520BM88-F1
#
_entry.id   AF-A0A520BM88-F1
#
_cell.length_a   1.000
_cell.length_b   1.000
_cell.length_c   1.000
_cell.angle_alpha   90.00
_cell.angle_beta   90.00
_cell.angle_gamma   90.00
#
_symmetry.space_group_name_H-M   'P 1'
#
loop_
_entity.id
_entity.type
_entity.pdbx_description
1 polymer ?
#
loop_
_entity_poly.entity_id
_entity_poly.type
_entity_poly.pdbx_seq_one_letter_code
_entity_poly.pdbx_strand_id
1 'polypeptide(L)'
;MDENKIDNSDPSYELHCIRHSAAHIMAHAVQQMFPEAKFAIGPVIKDGFYYDMDLPRPINEEDLIEIEKRMKDIVKANSPFKRDEWDKETAKKFFSEHGQDFKMEIIDGITDENVTIYTEGDFTDLCAGPHVRYTKQCKNFKLLKTSGAYWRGDEKNPMLQRIYGTAWKTKEELDQYMFQIEEAKKRDHRKLGRELELFFMHPASPGSAFWLPKGNTIFQILSQKIRQYNERNGYVEVRTPQLFKKELWETSGHWDHYKDDMFNFESEDETNSLKPMNCPSHMLIFKSQLRSYRDLPLRIHDQGVLHRNEVSGALSGLTRVRMFSQDDGHLFVTEEHLKDEINGIISMIQRIYSVFGMTFTVTLSTRPAKFMGDPELWDMAEKMLEDVIKESGIDYKINHGDGAFYGPKIDYLV
;
A
#
# COMPACT_ATOMS: atom_id res chain seq x y z
N MET A 1 7.04 9.72 11.88
CA MET A 1 7.80 10.52 10.89
C MET A 1 6.92 11.69 10.52
N ASP A 2 7.50 12.88 10.47
CA ASP A 2 6.79 14.15 10.35
C ASP A 2 6.35 14.36 8.89
N GLU A 3 5.26 13.70 8.47
CA GLU A 3 4.82 13.62 7.07
C GLU A 3 4.47 14.99 6.43
N ASN A 4 4.47 16.07 7.22
CA ASN A 4 4.17 17.43 6.76
C ASN A 4 5.38 18.39 6.76
N LYS A 5 6.60 17.91 7.03
CA LYS A 5 7.81 18.75 6.92
C LYS A 5 8.30 18.83 5.48
N ILE A 6 8.01 19.96 4.83
CA ILE A 6 8.52 20.30 3.50
C ILE A 6 9.36 21.59 3.53
N ASP A 7 10.50 21.58 2.86
CA ASP A 7 11.40 22.73 2.75
C ASP A 7 10.81 23.79 1.79
N ASN A 8 10.98 25.07 2.11
CA ASN A 8 10.48 26.17 1.28
C ASN A 8 11.15 26.26 -0.10
N SER A 9 12.31 25.62 -0.27
CA SER A 9 13.03 25.50 -1.53
C SER A 9 12.50 24.38 -2.42
N ASP A 10 11.65 23.49 -1.90
CA ASP A 10 11.05 22.40 -2.67
C ASP A 10 10.04 22.97 -3.70
N PRO A 11 10.13 22.62 -4.99
CA PRO A 11 9.18 23.07 -6.01
C PRO A 11 7.70 22.74 -5.68
N SER A 12 7.47 21.69 -4.87
CA SER A 12 6.15 21.25 -4.43
C SER A 12 5.64 21.96 -3.17
N TYR A 13 6.46 22.77 -2.50
CA TYR A 13 6.14 23.47 -1.25
C TYR A 13 4.82 24.27 -1.34
N GLU A 14 4.67 25.06 -2.39
CA GLU A 14 3.46 25.87 -2.57
C GLU A 14 2.20 25.00 -2.72
N LEU A 15 2.29 23.89 -3.47
CA LEU A 15 1.17 22.97 -3.66
C LEU A 15 0.84 22.21 -2.36
N HIS A 16 1.86 21.85 -1.58
CA HIS A 16 1.70 21.30 -0.24
C HIS A 16 0.94 22.27 0.66
N CYS A 17 1.37 23.54 0.73
CA CYS A 17 0.67 24.59 1.49
C CYS A 17 -0.80 24.72 1.08
N ILE A 18 -1.09 24.72 -0.22
CA ILE A 18 -2.46 24.81 -0.74
C ILE A 18 -3.30 23.62 -0.28
N ARG A 19 -2.79 22.39 -0.40
CA ARG A 19 -3.51 21.17 -0.01
C ARG A 19 -3.72 21.08 1.48
N HIS A 20 -2.69 21.41 2.26
CA HIS A 20 -2.78 21.39 3.72
C HIS A 20 -3.80 22.42 4.24
N SER A 21 -3.78 23.62 3.65
CA SER A 21 -4.74 24.68 3.98
C SER A 21 -6.15 24.33 3.51
N ALA A 22 -6.30 23.63 2.38
CA ALA A 22 -7.59 23.12 1.92
C ALA A 22 -8.16 22.05 2.88
N ALA A 23 -7.30 21.25 3.53
CA ALA A 23 -7.72 20.33 4.58
C ALA A 23 -8.30 21.08 5.79
N HIS A 24 -7.65 22.15 6.25
CA HIS A 24 -8.18 23.00 7.33
C HIS A 24 -9.49 23.70 6.93
N ILE A 25 -9.59 24.22 5.71
CA ILE A 25 -10.83 24.83 5.21
C ILE A 25 -11.97 23.79 5.15
N MET A 26 -11.67 22.54 4.80
CA MET A 26 -12.63 21.45 4.84
C MET A 26 -13.06 21.12 6.28
N ALA A 27 -12.12 21.05 7.23
CA ALA A 27 -12.42 20.83 8.64
C ALA A 27 -13.27 21.98 9.23
N HIS A 28 -12.95 23.23 8.90
CA HIS A 28 -13.77 24.40 9.26
C HIS A 28 -15.18 24.30 8.68
N ALA A 29 -15.33 23.94 7.40
CA ALA A 29 -16.65 23.73 6.79
C ALA A 29 -17.45 22.63 7.48
N VAL A 30 -16.79 21.54 7.89
CA VAL A 30 -17.39 20.45 8.68
C VAL A 30 -17.79 20.94 10.07
N GLN A 31 -16.96 21.73 10.75
CA GLN A 31 -17.28 22.30 12.08
C GLN A 31 -18.54 23.19 12.02
N GLN A 32 -18.67 24.01 10.98
CA GLN A 32 -19.87 24.83 10.79
C GLN A 32 -21.15 24.01 10.53
N MET A 33 -21.01 22.77 10.06
CA MET A 33 -22.11 21.85 9.80
C MET A 33 -22.39 20.95 11.01
N PHE A 34 -21.35 20.54 11.73
CA PHE A 34 -21.38 19.66 12.89
C PHE A 34 -20.53 20.28 14.01
N PRO A 35 -21.12 21.14 14.87
CA PRO A 35 -20.39 21.80 15.95
C PRO A 35 -19.76 20.82 16.97
N GLU A 36 -20.32 19.62 17.10
CA GLU A 36 -19.82 18.55 17.97
C GLU A 36 -18.71 17.69 17.34
N ALA A 37 -18.27 18.01 16.11
CA ALA A 37 -17.23 17.26 15.41
C ALA A 37 -15.90 17.28 16.19
N LYS A 38 -15.27 16.11 16.31
CA LYS A 38 -13.92 15.99 16.88
C LYS A 38 -12.94 15.70 15.75
N PHE A 39 -11.94 16.57 15.62
CA PHE A 39 -10.96 16.52 14.56
C PHE A 39 -9.74 15.72 15.01
N ALA A 40 -9.27 14.79 14.19
CA ALA A 40 -8.11 13.97 14.47
C ALA A 40 -6.89 14.44 13.65
N ILE A 41 -6.67 13.88 12.46
CA ILE A 41 -5.51 14.17 11.60
C ILE A 41 -5.93 14.54 10.18
N GLY A 42 -5.25 15.52 9.57
CA GLY A 42 -5.54 15.99 8.23
C GLY A 42 -4.30 16.23 7.35
N PRO A 43 -3.53 15.18 7.00
CA PRO A 43 -2.28 15.34 6.27
C PRO A 43 -2.49 15.56 4.77
N VAL A 44 -1.44 16.08 4.12
CA VAL A 44 -1.33 16.12 2.65
C VAL A 44 -0.96 14.73 2.13
N ILE A 45 -1.52 14.36 0.98
CA ILE A 45 -1.14 13.17 0.22
C ILE A 45 -0.70 13.57 -1.20
N LYS A 46 -0.06 12.64 -1.92
CA LYS A 46 0.56 12.89 -3.24
C LYS A 46 -0.30 13.75 -4.19
N ASP A 47 -1.60 13.49 -4.27
CA ASP A 47 -2.51 14.17 -5.20
C ASP A 47 -3.67 14.90 -4.49
N GLY A 48 -3.54 15.19 -3.19
CA GLY A 48 -4.62 15.82 -2.43
C GLY A 48 -4.38 15.88 -0.93
N PHE A 49 -5.44 15.67 -0.16
CA PHE A 49 -5.45 15.63 1.30
C PHE A 49 -6.59 14.75 1.79
N TYR A 50 -6.57 14.39 3.07
CA TYR A 50 -7.75 13.89 3.75
C TYR A 50 -7.87 14.51 5.14
N TYR A 51 -9.01 14.33 5.80
CA TYR A 51 -9.15 14.67 7.22
C TYR A 51 -9.99 13.59 7.92
N ASP A 52 -9.48 13.05 9.02
CA ASP A 52 -10.13 12.09 9.91
C ASP A 52 -10.88 12.80 11.02
N MET A 53 -12.16 12.49 11.18
CA MET A 53 -13.06 13.16 12.11
C MET A 53 -14.02 12.16 12.75
N ASP A 54 -14.31 12.37 14.03
CA ASP A 54 -15.46 11.76 14.69
C ASP A 54 -16.66 12.70 14.54
N LEU A 55 -17.74 12.15 13.98
CA LEU A 55 -18.92 12.92 13.58
C LEU A 55 -20.18 12.21 14.10
N PRO A 56 -21.24 12.96 14.44
CA PRO A 56 -22.45 12.40 15.06
C PRO A 56 -23.21 11.44 14.15
N ARG A 57 -22.98 11.48 12.84
CA ARG A 57 -23.53 10.53 11.87
C ARG A 57 -22.60 10.37 10.66
N PRO A 58 -22.74 9.27 9.89
CA PRO A 58 -22.04 9.10 8.63
C PRO A 58 -22.31 10.25 7.63
N ILE A 59 -21.25 10.70 6.95
CA ILE A 59 -21.31 11.64 5.81
C ILE A 59 -21.83 10.91 4.57
N ASN A 60 -22.86 11.47 3.93
CA ASN A 60 -23.40 11.00 2.65
C ASN A 60 -22.93 11.88 1.48
N GLU A 61 -23.37 11.57 0.25
CA GLU A 61 -22.97 12.33 -0.95
C GLU A 61 -23.52 13.77 -0.96
N GLU A 62 -24.71 14.00 -0.39
CA GLU A 62 -25.32 15.33 -0.30
C GLU A 62 -24.54 16.22 0.68
N ASP A 63 -24.06 15.65 1.78
CA ASP A 63 -23.21 16.34 2.75
C ASP A 63 -21.90 16.79 2.11
N LEU A 64 -21.28 15.98 1.23
CA LEU A 64 -20.06 16.39 0.51
C LEU A 64 -20.32 17.62 -0.38
N ILE A 65 -21.49 17.70 -1.01
CA ILE A 65 -21.87 18.86 -1.83
C ILE A 65 -22.02 20.11 -0.95
N GLU A 66 -22.66 19.97 0.21
CA GLU A 66 -22.86 21.08 1.16
C GLU A 66 -21.55 21.53 1.83
N ILE A 67 -20.69 20.60 2.22
CA ILE A 67 -19.34 20.90 2.74
C ILE A 67 -18.53 21.65 1.67
N GLU A 68 -18.52 21.18 0.42
CA GLU A 68 -17.78 21.87 -0.66
C GLU A 68 -18.32 23.28 -0.91
N LYS A 69 -19.63 23.50 -0.77
CA LYS A 69 -20.25 24.84 -0.85
C LYS A 69 -19.78 25.74 0.29
N ARG A 70 -19.77 25.25 1.54
CA ARG A 70 -19.27 25.99 2.71
C ARG A 70 -17.78 26.31 2.60
N MET A 71 -16.97 25.36 2.12
CA MET A 71 -15.56 25.62 1.81
C MET A 71 -15.40 26.77 0.82
N LYS A 72 -16.25 26.85 -0.23
CA LYS A 72 -16.20 27.98 -1.20
C LYS A 72 -16.54 29.30 -0.52
N ASP A 73 -17.42 29.31 0.46
CA ASP A 73 -17.78 30.53 1.20
C ASP A 73 -16.66 30.96 2.16
N ILE A 74 -15.99 30.02 2.85
CA ILE A 74 -14.78 30.28 3.66
C ILE A 74 -13.64 30.84 2.79
N VAL A 75 -13.44 30.29 1.59
CA VAL A 75 -12.44 30.77 0.63
C VAL A 75 -12.76 32.19 0.13
N LYS A 76 -14.04 32.52 -0.04
CA LYS A 76 -14.46 33.89 -0.40
C LYS A 76 -14.23 34.89 0.74
N ALA A 77 -14.37 34.47 1.99
CA ALA A 77 -14.13 35.32 3.16
C ALA A 77 -12.67 35.80 3.25
N ASN A 78 -11.73 35.06 2.64
CA ASN A 78 -10.32 35.47 2.53
C ASN A 78 -9.64 35.72 3.89
N SER A 79 -9.96 34.90 4.89
CA SER A 79 -9.34 34.98 6.21
C SER A 79 -7.84 34.68 6.12
N PRO A 80 -7.00 35.34 6.95
CA PRO A 80 -5.59 34.97 7.08
C PRO A 80 -5.44 33.69 7.91
N PHE A 81 -4.48 32.84 7.54
CA PHE A 81 -3.99 31.80 8.44
C PHE A 81 -2.98 32.42 9.40
N LYS A 82 -3.32 32.43 10.70
CA LYS A 82 -2.46 32.94 11.76
C LYS A 82 -1.79 31.78 12.46
N ARG A 83 -0.45 31.82 12.49
CA ARG A 83 0.37 30.86 13.21
C ARG A 83 0.68 31.43 14.59
N ASP A 84 0.38 30.68 15.63
CA ASP A 84 0.75 30.95 17.02
C ASP A 84 1.53 29.78 17.60
N GLU A 85 2.32 30.03 18.64
CA GLU A 85 3.02 29.00 19.42
C GLU A 85 2.48 29.04 20.84
N TRP A 86 1.93 27.91 21.30
CA TRP A 86 1.36 27.77 22.63
C TRP A 86 2.16 26.73 23.42
N ASP A 87 2.25 26.91 24.73
CA ASP A 87 2.70 25.83 25.61
C ASP A 87 1.64 24.70 25.64
N LYS A 88 2.09 23.50 26.01
CA LYS A 88 1.21 22.32 26.02
C LYS A 88 0.01 22.45 26.97
N GLU A 89 0.15 23.12 28.10
CA GLU A 89 -0.93 23.24 29.07
C GLU A 89 -2.04 24.14 28.53
N THR A 90 -1.67 25.28 27.95
CA THR A 90 -2.60 26.20 27.28
C THR A 90 -3.32 25.51 26.12
N ALA A 91 -2.59 24.79 25.27
CA ALA A 91 -3.19 24.06 24.15
C ALA A 91 -4.15 22.96 24.61
N LYS A 92 -3.75 22.15 25.60
CA LYS A 92 -4.63 21.11 26.16
C LYS A 92 -5.88 21.71 26.78
N LYS A 93 -5.77 22.81 27.52
CA LYS A 93 -6.92 23.48 28.12
C LYS A 93 -7.92 23.92 27.04
N PHE A 94 -7.44 24.59 26.00
CA PHE A 94 -8.27 25.02 24.87
C PHE A 94 -8.98 23.84 24.20
N PHE A 95 -8.24 22.80 23.81
CA PHE A 95 -8.83 21.64 23.12
C PHE A 95 -9.76 20.82 24.02
N SER A 96 -9.49 20.75 25.32
CA SER A 96 -10.37 20.14 26.31
C SER A 96 -11.71 20.89 26.42
N GLU A 97 -11.68 22.22 26.52
CA GLU A 97 -12.88 23.07 26.57
C GLU A 97 -13.73 22.98 25.28
N HIS A 98 -13.12 22.64 24.15
CA HIS A 98 -13.77 22.45 22.85
C HIS A 98 -14.05 20.97 22.51
N GLY A 99 -13.86 20.04 23.44
CA GLY A 99 -14.18 18.61 23.27
C GLY A 99 -13.29 17.86 22.26
N GLN A 100 -12.09 18.35 21.97
CA GLN A 100 -11.18 17.82 20.96
C GLN A 100 -10.21 16.78 21.54
N ASP A 101 -10.75 15.62 21.95
CA ASP A 101 -10.00 14.56 22.65
C ASP A 101 -8.77 14.05 21.86
N PHE A 102 -8.91 13.88 20.54
CA PHE A 102 -7.81 13.43 19.69
C PHE A 102 -6.65 14.43 19.66
N LYS A 103 -6.94 15.73 19.70
CA LYS A 103 -5.91 16.77 19.72
C LYS A 103 -5.13 16.76 21.03
N MET A 104 -5.81 16.51 22.15
CA MET A 104 -5.12 16.33 23.44
C MET A 104 -4.13 15.17 23.40
N GLU A 105 -4.55 14.01 22.86
CA GLU A 105 -3.69 12.83 22.74
C GLU A 105 -2.48 13.07 21.80
N ILE A 106 -2.68 13.84 20.71
CA ILE A 106 -1.58 14.24 19.82
C ILE A 106 -0.59 15.13 20.58
N ILE A 107 -1.06 16.10 21.37
CA ILE A 107 -0.18 16.99 22.17
C ILE A 107 0.66 16.20 23.18
N ASP A 108 0.09 15.16 23.80
CA ASP A 108 0.81 14.26 24.71
C ASP A 108 1.96 13.51 24.01
N GLY A 109 1.81 13.20 22.73
CA GLY A 109 2.83 12.52 21.93
C GLY A 109 3.95 13.42 21.40
N ILE A 110 3.79 14.75 21.45
CA ILE A 110 4.80 15.70 20.98
C ILE A 110 5.89 15.81 22.06
N THR A 111 7.17 15.72 21.66
CA THR A 111 8.30 15.85 22.61
C THR A 111 8.66 17.30 22.92
N ASP A 112 8.47 18.20 21.97
CA ASP A 112 8.83 19.62 22.08
C ASP A 112 8.03 20.33 23.17
N GLU A 113 8.58 21.37 23.79
CA GLU A 113 7.92 22.09 24.90
C GLU A 113 6.69 22.88 24.44
N ASN A 114 6.74 23.43 23.23
CA ASN A 114 5.68 24.22 22.61
C ASN A 114 5.06 23.47 21.43
N VAL A 115 3.81 23.80 21.15
CA VAL A 115 3.07 23.31 19.98
C VAL A 115 2.66 24.49 19.08
N THR A 116 2.62 24.24 17.78
CA THR A 116 2.15 25.24 16.81
C THR A 116 0.65 25.11 16.59
N ILE A 117 -0.05 26.23 16.64
CA ILE A 117 -1.49 26.36 16.43
C ILE A 117 -1.72 27.24 15.21
N TYR A 118 -2.68 26.84 14.37
CA TYR A 118 -3.13 27.65 13.24
C TYR A 118 -4.60 28.02 13.42
N THR A 119 -4.88 29.32 13.30
CA THR A 119 -6.25 29.85 13.33
C THR A 119 -6.61 30.48 11.99
N GLU A 120 -7.77 30.11 11.46
CA GLU A 120 -8.37 30.67 10.25
C GLU A 120 -9.86 30.92 10.50
N GLY A 121 -10.27 32.20 10.46
CA GLY A 121 -11.65 32.56 10.79
C GLY A 121 -11.99 32.12 12.22
N ASP A 122 -13.01 31.26 12.34
CA ASP A 122 -13.49 30.71 13.61
C ASP A 122 -12.92 29.30 13.90
N PHE A 123 -12.05 28.78 13.04
CA PHE A 123 -11.45 27.45 13.18
C PHE A 123 -10.01 27.53 13.67
N THR A 124 -9.72 26.80 14.75
CA THR A 124 -8.40 26.72 15.38
C THR A 124 -7.96 25.25 15.45
N ASP A 125 -6.75 24.96 14.96
CA ASP A 125 -6.25 23.59 14.87
C ASP A 125 -4.78 23.45 15.28
N LEU A 126 -4.45 22.27 15.83
CA LEU A 126 -3.10 21.86 16.16
C LEU A 126 -2.41 21.37 14.89
N CYS A 127 -1.43 22.13 14.41
CA CYS A 127 -0.79 21.84 13.14
C CYS A 127 0.61 22.46 13.07
N ALA A 128 1.58 21.70 12.55
CA ALA A 128 2.94 22.20 12.32
C ALA A 128 3.03 23.15 11.10
N GLY A 129 2.04 23.11 10.20
CA GLY A 129 2.07 23.79 8.91
C GLY A 129 3.00 23.08 7.92
N PRO A 130 3.46 23.77 6.86
CA PRO A 130 3.14 25.16 6.50
C PRO A 130 1.73 25.32 5.89
N HIS A 131 1.22 26.56 5.91
CA HIS A 131 -0.07 26.96 5.32
C HIS A 131 0.10 28.12 4.32
N VAL A 132 -0.90 28.31 3.46
CA VAL A 132 -1.02 29.54 2.64
C VAL A 132 -1.29 30.74 3.53
N ARG A 133 -1.10 31.97 3.01
CA ARG A 133 -1.32 33.19 3.80
C ARG A 133 -2.80 33.47 4.01
N TYR A 134 -3.62 33.24 2.98
CA TYR A 134 -5.07 33.52 3.02
C TYR A 134 -5.88 32.39 2.37
N THR A 135 -7.09 32.15 2.87
CA THR A 135 -7.99 31.09 2.34
C THR A 135 -8.28 31.24 0.85
N LYS A 136 -8.27 32.46 0.31
CA LYS A 136 -8.48 32.74 -1.11
C LYS A 136 -7.40 32.16 -2.02
N GLN A 137 -6.28 31.65 -1.49
CA GLN A 137 -5.29 30.92 -2.30
C GLN A 137 -5.73 29.48 -2.61
N CYS A 138 -6.67 28.93 -1.84
CA CYS A 138 -7.21 27.58 -2.02
C CYS A 138 -8.52 27.60 -2.80
N LYS A 139 -8.54 28.14 -4.04
CA LYS A 139 -9.79 28.25 -4.83
C LYS A 139 -10.15 27.00 -5.60
N ASN A 140 -9.14 26.25 -6.04
CA ASN A 140 -9.31 25.14 -6.97
C ASN A 140 -9.22 23.84 -6.18
N PHE A 141 -10.34 23.41 -5.61
CA PHE A 141 -10.44 22.18 -4.85
C PHE A 141 -11.68 21.37 -5.24
N LYS A 142 -11.64 20.08 -4.92
CA LYS A 142 -12.77 19.16 -5.08
C LYS A 142 -12.76 18.10 -3.99
N LEU A 143 -13.90 17.84 -3.36
CA LEU A 143 -14.06 16.67 -2.49
C LEU A 143 -14.32 15.42 -3.34
N LEU A 144 -13.68 14.31 -2.97
CA LEU A 144 -13.61 13.11 -3.81
C LEU A 144 -14.51 11.98 -3.29
N LYS A 145 -14.28 11.53 -2.06
CA LYS A 145 -14.99 10.39 -1.45
C LYS A 145 -14.86 10.41 0.07
N THR A 146 -15.69 9.63 0.74
CA THR A 146 -15.55 9.31 2.15
C THR A 146 -15.08 7.86 2.35
N SER A 147 -14.43 7.59 3.48
CA SER A 147 -14.12 6.24 3.95
C SER A 147 -14.09 6.18 5.47
N GLY A 148 -13.97 4.98 6.04
CA GLY A 148 -13.65 4.81 7.47
C GLY A 148 -12.15 4.67 7.69
N ALA A 149 -11.66 5.10 8.85
CA ALA A 149 -10.31 4.84 9.33
C ALA A 149 -10.34 4.60 10.83
N TYR A 150 -9.56 3.66 11.33
CA TYR A 150 -9.42 3.46 12.77
C TYR A 150 -8.36 4.39 13.34
N TRP A 151 -8.61 4.97 14.51
CA TRP A 151 -7.63 5.84 15.17
C TRP A 151 -6.31 5.08 15.42
N ARG A 152 -5.19 5.69 15.02
CA ARG A 152 -3.84 5.08 14.97
C ARG A 152 -3.73 3.75 14.18
N GLY A 153 -4.71 3.43 13.34
CA GLY A 153 -4.73 2.19 12.56
C GLY A 153 -5.02 0.92 13.36
N ASP A 154 -5.48 1.04 14.62
CA ASP A 154 -5.83 -0.11 15.46
C ASP A 154 -7.36 -0.32 15.46
N GLU A 155 -7.82 -1.48 15.00
CA GLU A 155 -9.24 -1.85 14.93
C GLU A 155 -9.98 -1.84 16.27
N LYS A 156 -9.25 -1.84 17.39
CA LYS A 156 -9.82 -1.72 18.75
C LYS A 156 -10.17 -0.28 19.11
N ASN A 157 -9.65 0.70 18.38
CA ASN A 157 -9.90 2.11 18.62
C ASN A 157 -11.17 2.59 17.90
N PRO A 158 -11.69 3.79 18.25
CA PRO A 158 -12.85 4.36 17.57
C PRO A 158 -12.65 4.45 16.05
N MET A 159 -13.73 4.13 15.32
CA MET A 159 -13.79 4.29 13.87
C MET A 159 -14.13 5.74 13.53
N LEU A 160 -13.19 6.41 12.86
CA LEU A 160 -13.32 7.77 12.37
C LEU A 160 -13.82 7.78 10.93
N GLN A 161 -14.40 8.91 10.53
CA GLN A 161 -14.80 9.19 9.16
C GLN A 161 -13.73 10.04 8.48
N ARG A 162 -13.24 9.55 7.34
CA ARG A 162 -12.24 10.20 6.51
C ARG A 162 -12.88 10.84 5.30
N ILE A 163 -12.68 12.15 5.11
CA ILE A 163 -13.06 12.85 3.87
C ILE A 163 -11.82 13.09 3.03
N TYR A 164 -11.81 12.60 1.78
CA TYR A 164 -10.74 12.86 0.82
C TYR A 164 -11.08 14.08 -0.05
N GLY A 165 -10.07 14.92 -0.29
CA GLY A 165 -10.15 16.04 -1.21
C GLY A 165 -8.86 16.24 -2.01
N THR A 166 -8.93 17.08 -3.02
CA THR A 166 -7.77 17.53 -3.80
C THR A 166 -7.80 19.04 -3.95
N ALA A 167 -6.63 19.67 -4.06
CA ALA A 167 -6.48 21.08 -4.34
C ALA A 167 -5.26 21.35 -5.21
N TRP A 168 -5.37 22.36 -6.09
CA TRP A 168 -4.41 22.68 -7.14
C TRP A 168 -4.18 24.20 -7.25
N LYS A 169 -3.05 24.60 -7.85
CA LYS A 169 -2.71 26.02 -7.99
C LYS A 169 -3.64 26.71 -8.97
N THR A 170 -3.96 26.03 -10.06
CA THR A 170 -4.82 26.55 -11.14
C THR A 170 -6.08 25.72 -11.32
N LYS A 171 -7.06 26.28 -12.02
CA LYS A 171 -8.29 25.57 -12.37
C LYS A 171 -8.00 24.49 -13.41
N GLU A 172 -7.11 24.78 -14.34
CA GLU A 172 -6.70 23.89 -15.42
C GLU A 172 -6.05 22.61 -14.87
N GLU A 173 -5.20 22.73 -13.84
CA GLU A 173 -4.60 21.58 -13.15
C GLU A 173 -5.66 20.71 -12.46
N LEU A 174 -6.63 21.32 -11.78
CA LEU A 174 -7.74 20.59 -11.16
C LEU A 174 -8.59 19.87 -12.22
N ASP A 175 -8.98 20.57 -13.29
CA ASP A 175 -9.80 19.99 -14.36
C ASP A 175 -9.06 18.82 -15.04
N GLN A 176 -7.76 18.95 -15.27
CA GLN A 176 -6.91 17.89 -15.80
C GLN A 176 -6.84 16.67 -14.86
N TYR A 177 -6.67 16.90 -13.55
CA TYR A 177 -6.66 15.83 -12.55
C TYR A 177 -8.01 15.11 -12.48
N MET A 178 -9.12 15.86 -12.49
CA MET A 178 -10.46 15.28 -12.49
C MET A 178 -10.72 14.48 -13.76
N PHE A 179 -10.26 14.95 -14.92
CA PHE A 179 -10.32 14.20 -16.17
C PHE A 179 -9.55 12.87 -16.07
N GLN A 180 -8.33 12.88 -15.49
CA GLN A 180 -7.54 11.68 -15.29
C GLN A 180 -8.22 10.67 -14.34
N ILE A 181 -8.85 11.13 -13.26
CA ILE A 181 -9.64 10.27 -12.36
C ILE A 181 -10.77 9.57 -13.13
N GLU A 182 -11.52 10.31 -13.93
CA GLU A 182 -12.64 9.74 -14.69
C GLU A 182 -12.16 8.76 -15.76
N GLU A 183 -11.07 9.07 -16.43
CA GLU A 183 -10.41 8.16 -17.36
C GLU A 183 -9.88 6.89 -16.67
N ALA A 184 -9.33 7.00 -15.46
CA ALA A 184 -8.90 5.86 -14.65
C ALA A 184 -10.09 4.99 -14.21
N LYS A 185 -11.20 5.59 -13.75
CA LYS A 185 -12.43 4.87 -13.37
C LYS A 185 -13.02 4.08 -14.54
N LYS A 186 -12.93 4.60 -15.77
CA LYS A 186 -13.36 3.87 -16.98
C LYS A 186 -12.52 2.62 -17.25
N ARG A 187 -11.25 2.61 -16.83
CA ARG A 187 -10.29 1.52 -17.04
C ARG A 187 -10.13 0.62 -15.80
N ASP A 188 -10.95 0.81 -14.78
CA ASP A 188 -10.96 -0.02 -13.58
C ASP A 188 -11.32 -1.47 -13.96
N HIS A 189 -10.42 -2.41 -13.66
CA HIS A 189 -10.59 -3.82 -14.01
C HIS A 189 -11.81 -4.46 -13.33
N ARG A 190 -12.32 -3.90 -12.23
CA ARG A 190 -13.56 -4.35 -11.58
C ARG A 190 -14.78 -3.99 -12.41
N LYS A 191 -14.77 -2.79 -12.99
CA LYS A 191 -15.81 -2.33 -13.91
C LYS A 191 -15.75 -3.13 -15.20
N LEU A 192 -14.58 -3.17 -15.84
CA LEU A 192 -14.37 -3.89 -17.08
C LEU A 192 -14.58 -5.40 -16.92
N GLY A 193 -14.15 -5.98 -15.79
CA GLY A 193 -14.34 -7.40 -15.50
C GLY A 193 -15.81 -7.82 -15.51
N ARG A 194 -16.70 -6.95 -15.01
CA ARG A 194 -18.15 -7.16 -15.07
C ARG A 194 -18.71 -6.89 -16.47
N GLU A 195 -18.38 -5.75 -17.07
CA GLU A 195 -18.91 -5.34 -18.39
C GLU A 195 -18.50 -6.29 -19.52
N LEU A 196 -17.30 -6.88 -19.42
CA LEU A 196 -16.76 -7.83 -20.39
C LEU A 196 -16.99 -9.30 -19.99
N GLU A 197 -17.67 -9.56 -18.87
CA GLU A 197 -17.96 -10.91 -18.37
C GLU A 197 -16.70 -11.76 -18.19
N LEU A 198 -15.66 -11.18 -17.56
CA LEU A 198 -14.39 -11.85 -17.31
C LEU A 198 -14.38 -12.60 -15.99
N PHE A 199 -14.87 -11.97 -14.92
CA PHE A 199 -14.96 -12.56 -13.60
C PHE A 199 -16.03 -11.85 -12.77
N PHE A 200 -16.44 -12.48 -11.67
CA PHE A 200 -17.19 -11.81 -10.61
C PHE A 200 -16.66 -12.21 -9.23
N MET A 201 -16.98 -11.41 -8.22
CA MET A 201 -16.66 -11.69 -6.81
C MET A 201 -17.97 -12.03 -6.09
N HIS A 202 -17.95 -13.03 -5.20
CA HIS A 202 -19.14 -13.43 -4.45
C HIS A 202 -18.87 -13.47 -2.94
N PRO A 203 -19.79 -12.99 -2.08
CA PRO A 203 -19.60 -12.99 -0.63
C PRO A 203 -19.35 -14.38 -0.01
N ALA A 204 -19.77 -15.46 -0.69
CA ALA A 204 -19.48 -16.83 -0.26
C ALA A 204 -17.99 -17.22 -0.34
N SER A 205 -17.18 -16.47 -1.10
CA SER A 205 -15.71 -16.63 -1.13
C SER A 205 -15.06 -15.25 -1.27
N PRO A 206 -15.00 -14.46 -0.18
CA PRO A 206 -14.51 -13.09 -0.22
C PRO A 206 -13.03 -13.09 -0.62
N GLY A 207 -12.66 -12.19 -1.54
CA GLY A 207 -11.29 -12.11 -2.03
C GLY A 207 -10.90 -13.23 -2.99
N SER A 208 -11.86 -14.02 -3.49
CA SER A 208 -11.63 -15.06 -4.50
C SER A 208 -12.48 -14.80 -5.73
N ALA A 209 -11.85 -14.77 -6.90
CA ALA A 209 -12.53 -14.50 -8.15
C ALA A 209 -13.19 -15.76 -8.73
N PHE A 210 -14.44 -15.62 -9.15
CA PHE A 210 -15.12 -16.59 -10.00
C PHE A 210 -14.84 -16.22 -11.45
N TRP A 211 -13.93 -16.97 -12.08
CA TRP A 211 -13.56 -16.77 -13.47
C TRP A 211 -14.67 -17.24 -14.41
N LEU A 212 -15.18 -16.31 -15.23
CA LEU A 212 -16.16 -16.59 -16.27
C LEU A 212 -15.44 -17.07 -17.55
N PRO A 213 -16.13 -17.66 -18.55
CA PRO A 213 -15.47 -18.29 -19.69
C PRO A 213 -14.45 -17.40 -20.43
N LYS A 214 -14.76 -16.11 -20.63
CA LYS A 214 -13.86 -15.16 -21.29
C LYS A 214 -12.61 -14.86 -20.45
N GLY A 215 -12.79 -14.61 -19.15
CA GLY A 215 -11.66 -14.37 -18.24
C GLY A 215 -10.80 -15.62 -18.05
N ASN A 216 -11.42 -16.79 -17.91
CA ASN A 216 -10.71 -18.06 -17.83
C ASN A 216 -9.91 -18.33 -19.12
N THR A 217 -10.41 -17.95 -20.30
CA THR A 217 -9.65 -18.05 -21.56
C THR A 217 -8.37 -17.21 -21.50
N ILE A 218 -8.45 -15.96 -21.01
CA ILE A 218 -7.28 -15.10 -20.82
C ILE A 218 -6.29 -15.75 -19.83
N PHE A 219 -6.78 -16.21 -18.67
CA PHE A 219 -5.97 -16.88 -17.65
C PHE A 219 -5.22 -18.09 -18.24
N GLN A 220 -5.92 -18.95 -18.99
CA GLN A 220 -5.32 -20.13 -19.62
C GLN A 220 -4.27 -19.76 -20.67
N ILE A 221 -4.53 -18.75 -21.52
CA ILE A 221 -3.55 -18.29 -22.51
C ILE A 221 -2.28 -17.80 -21.81
N LEU A 222 -2.40 -16.97 -20.78
CA LEU A 222 -1.26 -16.44 -20.04
C LEU A 222 -0.49 -17.56 -19.33
N SER A 223 -1.19 -18.45 -18.61
CA SER A 223 -0.61 -19.61 -17.92
C SER A 223 0.14 -20.53 -18.88
N GLN A 224 -0.43 -20.85 -20.04
CA GLN A 224 0.22 -21.71 -21.03
C GLN A 224 1.43 -21.04 -21.66
N LYS A 225 1.38 -19.72 -21.90
CA LYS A 225 2.52 -18.99 -22.48
C LYS A 225 3.71 -18.94 -21.53
N ILE A 226 3.48 -18.66 -20.24
CA ILE A 226 4.57 -18.64 -19.26
C ILE A 226 5.11 -20.04 -19.01
N ARG A 227 4.26 -21.08 -18.96
CA ARG A 227 4.68 -22.49 -18.89
C ARG A 227 5.65 -22.85 -20.03
N GLN A 228 5.26 -22.57 -21.28
CA GLN A 228 6.10 -22.81 -22.45
C GLN A 228 7.40 -21.99 -22.42
N TYR A 229 7.36 -20.77 -21.89
CA TYR A 229 8.55 -19.94 -21.77
C TYR A 229 9.51 -20.48 -20.71
N ASN A 230 8.99 -20.90 -19.56
CA ASN A 230 9.76 -21.51 -18.48
C ASN A 230 10.39 -22.85 -18.93
N GLU A 231 9.64 -23.72 -19.60
CA GLU A 231 10.17 -24.98 -20.17
C GLU A 231 11.36 -24.73 -21.11
N ARG A 232 11.28 -23.72 -21.99
CA ARG A 232 12.38 -23.35 -22.90
C ARG A 232 13.62 -22.82 -22.18
N ASN A 233 13.46 -22.29 -20.97
CA ASN A 233 14.54 -21.81 -20.12
C ASN A 233 14.96 -22.86 -19.07
N GLY A 234 14.59 -24.13 -19.26
CA GLY A 234 15.05 -25.24 -18.43
C GLY A 234 14.37 -25.34 -17.07
N TYR A 235 13.20 -24.72 -16.89
CA TYR A 235 12.36 -24.96 -15.72
C TYR A 235 11.55 -26.24 -15.90
N VAL A 236 11.41 -26.98 -14.80
CA VAL A 236 10.57 -28.17 -14.72
C VAL A 236 9.33 -27.82 -13.92
N GLU A 237 8.16 -27.95 -14.55
CA GLU A 237 6.89 -27.73 -13.86
C GLU A 237 6.64 -28.86 -12.86
N VAL A 238 6.25 -28.49 -11.64
CA VAL A 238 5.84 -29.42 -10.58
C VAL A 238 4.46 -29.07 -10.08
N ARG A 239 3.89 -29.96 -9.28
CA ARG A 239 2.64 -29.70 -8.58
C ARG A 239 2.74 -30.15 -7.13
N THR A 240 2.47 -29.23 -6.21
CA THR A 240 2.52 -29.49 -4.78
C THR A 240 1.13 -29.48 -4.14
N PRO A 241 0.93 -30.16 -2.99
CA PRO A 241 -0.31 -30.11 -2.23
C PRO A 241 -0.71 -28.69 -1.82
N GLN A 242 -1.96 -28.53 -1.39
CA GLN A 242 -2.49 -27.26 -0.89
C GLN A 242 -2.51 -27.18 0.64
N LEU A 243 -2.61 -28.34 1.28
CA LEU A 243 -2.78 -28.50 2.71
C LEU A 243 -1.49 -29.06 3.31
N PHE A 244 -0.99 -28.41 4.35
CA PHE A 244 0.19 -28.87 5.08
C PHE A 244 -0.03 -28.73 6.58
N LYS A 245 0.59 -29.64 7.33
CA LYS A 245 0.65 -29.56 8.77
C LYS A 245 1.53 -28.39 9.23
N LYS A 246 1.24 -27.89 10.42
CA LYS A 246 1.95 -26.77 11.06
C LYS A 246 3.47 -26.94 11.08
N GLU A 247 3.99 -28.15 11.26
CA GLU A 247 5.42 -28.44 11.44
C GLU A 247 6.26 -28.02 10.22
N LEU A 248 5.69 -28.06 9.01
CA LEU A 248 6.39 -27.59 7.81
C LEU A 248 6.66 -26.08 7.86
N TRP A 249 5.69 -25.32 8.41
CA TRP A 249 5.79 -23.86 8.53
C TRP A 249 6.72 -23.46 9.67
N GLU A 250 6.73 -24.22 10.77
CA GLU A 250 7.73 -24.05 11.84
C GLU A 250 9.14 -24.34 11.32
N THR A 251 9.33 -25.46 10.62
CA THR A 251 10.63 -25.84 10.05
C THR A 251 11.16 -24.79 9.08
N SER A 252 10.27 -24.15 8.31
CA SER A 252 10.64 -23.12 7.34
C SER A 252 10.66 -21.70 7.92
N GLY A 253 10.33 -21.51 9.20
CA GLY A 253 10.26 -20.19 9.85
C GLY A 253 9.00 -19.37 9.56
N HIS A 254 8.17 -19.79 8.60
CA HIS A 254 6.97 -19.05 8.21
C HIS A 254 5.93 -19.00 9.32
N TRP A 255 5.92 -19.96 10.25
CA TRP A 255 5.00 -19.92 11.38
C TRP A 255 5.23 -18.70 12.28
N ASP A 256 6.48 -18.34 12.56
CA ASP A 256 6.79 -17.24 13.46
C ASP A 256 6.59 -15.86 12.79
N HIS A 257 6.74 -15.81 11.47
CA HIS A 257 6.77 -14.56 10.71
C HIS A 257 5.49 -14.29 9.89
N TYR A 258 4.68 -15.30 9.59
CA TYR A 258 3.60 -15.21 8.58
C TYR A 258 2.28 -15.87 9.00
N LYS A 259 2.19 -16.48 10.19
CA LYS A 259 0.98 -17.21 10.64
C LYS A 259 -0.29 -16.38 10.65
N ASP A 260 -0.20 -15.07 10.89
CA ASP A 260 -1.36 -14.18 11.01
C ASP A 260 -1.99 -13.94 9.61
N ASP A 261 -1.18 -14.05 8.56
CA ASP A 261 -1.59 -13.98 7.15
C ASP A 261 -1.90 -15.36 6.54
N MET A 262 -1.99 -16.42 7.35
CA MET A 262 -2.28 -17.79 6.92
C MET A 262 -3.70 -18.23 7.29
N PHE A 263 -4.29 -19.09 6.46
CA PHE A 263 -5.54 -19.78 6.80
C PHE A 263 -5.23 -21.07 7.57
N ASN A 264 -5.26 -20.97 8.89
CA ASN A 264 -5.03 -22.08 9.81
C ASN A 264 -6.36 -22.70 10.28
N PHE A 265 -6.39 -24.01 10.46
CA PHE A 265 -7.54 -24.73 10.99
C PHE A 265 -7.12 -26.03 11.68
N GLU A 266 -7.92 -26.45 12.65
CA GLU A 266 -7.71 -27.71 13.38
C GLU A 266 -8.35 -28.88 12.64
N SER A 267 -7.64 -30.00 12.54
CA SER A 267 -8.14 -31.26 11.97
C SER A 267 -7.46 -32.43 12.68
N GLU A 268 -8.24 -33.38 13.21
CA GLU A 268 -7.72 -34.57 13.91
C GLU A 268 -6.71 -34.24 15.03
N ASP A 269 -7.02 -33.22 15.84
CA ASP A 269 -6.14 -32.70 16.91
C ASP A 269 -4.79 -32.13 16.41
N GLU A 270 -4.66 -31.87 15.10
CA GLU A 270 -3.50 -31.22 14.49
C GLU A 270 -3.87 -29.88 13.82
N THR A 271 -3.03 -28.87 14.04
CA THR A 271 -3.12 -27.61 13.32
C THR A 271 -2.61 -27.78 11.89
N ASN A 272 -3.46 -27.44 10.92
CA ASN A 272 -3.15 -27.47 9.50
C ASN A 272 -3.33 -26.07 8.88
N SER A 273 -2.72 -25.85 7.72
CA SER A 273 -2.87 -24.60 6.96
C SER A 273 -2.95 -24.84 5.47
N LEU A 274 -3.72 -23.99 4.78
CA LEU A 274 -3.54 -23.79 3.34
C LEU A 274 -2.18 -23.12 3.10
N LYS A 275 -1.46 -23.51 2.04
CA LYS A 275 -0.16 -22.90 1.74
C LYS A 275 -0.31 -21.42 1.32
N PRO A 276 0.45 -20.50 1.94
CA PRO A 276 0.52 -19.10 1.51
C PRO A 276 1.56 -18.84 0.41
N MET A 277 2.44 -19.82 0.18
CA MET A 277 3.51 -19.82 -0.82
C MET A 277 3.99 -21.24 -1.11
N ASN A 278 4.72 -21.44 -2.22
CA ASN A 278 5.19 -22.77 -2.63
C ASN A 278 6.54 -23.16 -2.03
N CYS A 279 7.33 -22.20 -1.50
CA CYS A 279 8.74 -22.41 -1.14
C CYS A 279 8.98 -23.67 -0.29
N PRO A 280 8.31 -23.87 0.86
CA PRO A 280 8.57 -25.05 1.70
C PRO A 280 8.25 -26.36 1.00
N SER A 281 7.22 -26.38 0.15
CA SER A 281 6.85 -27.57 -0.61
C SER A 281 7.86 -27.90 -1.73
N HIS A 282 8.49 -26.88 -2.33
CA HIS A 282 9.60 -27.08 -3.28
C HIS A 282 10.87 -27.60 -2.58
N MET A 283 11.13 -27.18 -1.34
CA MET A 283 12.23 -27.75 -0.54
C MET A 283 12.01 -29.25 -0.28
N LEU A 284 10.77 -29.69 -0.06
CA LEU A 284 10.46 -31.12 0.07
C LEU A 284 10.68 -31.89 -1.24
N ILE A 285 10.36 -31.30 -2.40
CA ILE A 285 10.66 -31.89 -3.71
C ILE A 285 12.17 -32.04 -3.87
N PHE A 286 12.94 -31.00 -3.56
CA PHE A 286 14.40 -31.06 -3.64
C PHE A 286 14.96 -32.18 -2.74
N LYS A 287 14.48 -32.26 -1.49
CA LYS A 287 14.89 -33.26 -0.48
C LYS A 287 14.46 -34.69 -0.82
N SER A 288 13.48 -34.89 -1.71
CA SER A 288 12.93 -36.22 -2.02
C SER A 288 13.95 -37.18 -2.65
N GLN A 289 15.05 -36.67 -3.19
CA GLN A 289 16.09 -37.44 -3.85
C GLN A 289 17.48 -36.91 -3.46
N LEU A 290 18.48 -37.80 -3.42
CA LEU A 290 19.87 -37.39 -3.33
C LEU A 290 20.27 -36.70 -4.64
N ARG A 291 20.96 -35.56 -4.53
CA ARG A 291 21.40 -34.73 -5.67
C ARG A 291 22.92 -34.64 -5.72
N SER A 292 23.48 -34.74 -6.92
CA SER A 292 24.86 -34.39 -7.22
C SER A 292 24.96 -32.90 -7.56
N TYR A 293 26.15 -32.30 -7.41
CA TYR A 293 26.40 -30.95 -7.95
C TYR A 293 26.13 -30.86 -9.46
N ARG A 294 26.23 -31.98 -10.19
CA ARG A 294 25.93 -32.08 -11.62
C ARG A 294 24.44 -31.99 -11.95
N ASP A 295 23.57 -32.17 -10.96
CA ASP A 295 22.13 -32.02 -11.12
C ASP A 295 21.69 -30.55 -10.96
N LEU A 296 22.63 -29.65 -10.63
CA LEU A 296 22.41 -28.21 -10.49
C LEU A 296 22.97 -27.48 -11.73
N PRO A 297 22.32 -26.38 -12.18
CA PRO A 297 21.15 -25.73 -11.59
C PRO A 297 19.84 -26.48 -11.84
N LEU A 298 19.05 -26.69 -10.78
CA LEU A 298 17.68 -27.23 -10.87
C LEU A 298 16.69 -26.08 -10.74
N ARG A 299 15.85 -25.88 -11.76
CA ARG A 299 14.84 -24.81 -11.80
C ARG A 299 13.45 -25.42 -11.74
N ILE A 300 12.73 -25.15 -10.67
CA ILE A 300 11.35 -25.61 -10.47
C ILE A 300 10.39 -24.47 -10.79
N HIS A 301 9.28 -24.79 -11.46
CA HIS A 301 8.16 -23.87 -11.68
C HIS A 301 6.85 -24.47 -11.13
N ASP A 302 6.01 -23.67 -10.47
CA ASP A 302 4.70 -24.11 -9.96
C ASP A 302 3.66 -22.98 -10.15
N GLN A 303 2.53 -23.30 -10.77
CA GLN A 303 1.38 -22.39 -10.93
C GLN A 303 0.21 -22.70 -9.98
N GLY A 304 0.50 -23.45 -8.93
CA GLY A 304 -0.45 -23.89 -7.93
C GLY A 304 -1.18 -22.72 -7.28
N VAL A 305 -2.41 -23.01 -6.86
CA VAL A 305 -3.20 -22.06 -6.07
C VAL A 305 -2.51 -21.82 -4.72
N LEU A 306 -2.62 -20.62 -4.21
CA LEU A 306 -2.11 -20.16 -2.92
C LEU A 306 -3.22 -19.41 -2.18
N HIS A 307 -3.13 -19.39 -0.85
CA HIS A 307 -4.08 -18.67 -0.02
C HIS A 307 -3.40 -17.81 1.04
N ARG A 308 -3.80 -16.53 1.13
CA ARG A 308 -3.36 -15.60 2.18
C ARG A 308 -4.57 -15.00 2.87
N ASN A 309 -4.56 -14.96 4.20
CA ASN A 309 -5.66 -14.43 5.02
C ASN A 309 -5.65 -12.89 5.09
N GLU A 310 -5.72 -12.26 3.92
CA GLU A 310 -5.79 -10.81 3.79
C GLU A 310 -7.00 -10.23 4.54
N VAL A 311 -6.80 -9.11 5.23
CA VAL A 311 -7.90 -8.39 5.90
C VAL A 311 -8.97 -7.98 4.90
N SER A 312 -10.24 -8.18 5.25
CA SER A 312 -11.37 -8.02 4.31
C SER A 312 -11.45 -6.61 3.71
N GLY A 313 -11.08 -5.58 4.49
CA GLY A 313 -11.05 -4.18 4.05
C GLY A 313 -9.96 -3.86 3.02
N ALA A 314 -8.92 -4.69 2.89
CA ALA A 314 -7.85 -4.50 1.92
C ALA A 314 -8.13 -5.18 0.57
N LEU A 315 -9.15 -6.04 0.48
CA LEU A 315 -9.48 -6.77 -0.73
C LEU A 315 -9.95 -5.84 -1.84
N SER A 316 -9.40 -6.00 -3.05
CA SER A 316 -9.75 -5.14 -4.18
C SER A 316 -9.69 -5.90 -5.50
N GLY A 317 -10.86 -6.32 -6.01
CA GLY A 317 -10.99 -6.97 -7.31
C GLY A 317 -10.04 -8.16 -7.48
N LEU A 318 -9.04 -8.01 -8.35
CA LEU A 318 -7.99 -8.99 -8.66
C LEU A 318 -6.60 -8.51 -8.22
N THR A 319 -6.46 -7.28 -7.72
CA THR A 319 -5.16 -6.72 -7.33
C THR A 319 -4.76 -7.14 -5.91
N ARG A 320 -5.74 -7.34 -5.01
CA ARG A 320 -5.53 -7.89 -3.67
C ARG A 320 -6.63 -8.89 -3.34
N VAL A 321 -6.23 -10.16 -3.22
CA VAL A 321 -7.09 -11.34 -3.18
C VAL A 321 -6.60 -12.33 -2.12
N ARG A 322 -7.50 -13.17 -1.62
CA ARG A 322 -7.19 -14.25 -0.68
C ARG A 322 -6.75 -15.52 -1.38
N MET A 323 -7.25 -15.77 -2.60
CA MET A 323 -6.89 -16.90 -3.44
C MET A 323 -6.22 -16.39 -4.71
N PHE A 324 -5.04 -16.89 -5.01
CA PHE A 324 -4.26 -16.48 -6.19
C PHE A 324 -3.39 -17.63 -6.70
N SER A 325 -2.82 -17.45 -7.89
CA SER A 325 -1.77 -18.29 -8.44
C SER A 325 -0.65 -17.37 -8.89
N GLN A 326 0.58 -17.80 -8.70
CA GLN A 326 1.77 -17.11 -9.20
C GLN A 326 2.40 -17.97 -10.29
N ASP A 327 3.12 -17.35 -11.22
CA ASP A 327 4.09 -18.02 -12.06
C ASP A 327 5.37 -18.33 -11.27
N ASP A 328 5.22 -18.99 -10.12
CA ASP A 328 6.28 -19.14 -9.12
C ASP A 328 7.43 -20.01 -9.62
N GLY A 329 8.65 -19.70 -9.17
CA GLY A 329 9.88 -20.35 -9.59
C GLY A 329 10.87 -20.45 -8.45
N HIS A 330 11.46 -21.63 -8.25
CA HIS A 330 12.48 -21.86 -7.23
C HIS A 330 13.70 -22.55 -7.83
N LEU A 331 14.85 -21.90 -7.72
CA LEU A 331 16.10 -22.37 -8.30
C LEU A 331 17.01 -22.88 -7.20
N PHE A 332 17.53 -24.08 -7.38
CA PHE A 332 18.54 -24.69 -6.54
C PHE A 332 19.85 -24.66 -7.32
N VAL A 333 20.81 -23.91 -6.79
CA VAL A 333 22.04 -23.55 -7.49
C VAL A 333 23.22 -23.65 -6.53
N THR A 334 24.41 -23.85 -7.08
CA THR A 334 25.67 -23.62 -6.35
C THR A 334 26.03 -22.14 -6.42
N GLU A 335 26.90 -21.66 -5.53
CA GLU A 335 27.32 -20.26 -5.47
C GLU A 335 27.93 -19.76 -6.79
N GLU A 336 28.66 -20.63 -7.51
CA GLU A 336 29.25 -20.33 -8.82
C GLU A 336 28.20 -20.02 -9.92
N HIS A 337 27.00 -20.59 -9.82
CA HIS A 337 25.92 -20.38 -10.80
C HIS A 337 25.04 -19.18 -10.45
N LEU A 338 25.10 -18.70 -9.22
CA LEU A 338 24.12 -17.76 -8.66
C LEU A 338 24.01 -16.48 -9.49
N LYS A 339 25.15 -15.90 -9.89
CA LYS A 339 25.20 -14.69 -10.72
C LYS A 339 24.56 -14.89 -12.10
N ASP A 340 24.91 -15.98 -12.78
CA ASP A 340 24.41 -16.28 -14.13
C ASP A 340 22.90 -16.54 -14.12
N GLU A 341 22.40 -17.21 -13.07
CA GLU A 341 20.96 -17.47 -12.91
C GLU A 341 20.18 -16.18 -12.64
N ILE A 342 20.68 -15.27 -11.80
CA ILE A 342 20.01 -13.98 -11.56
C ILE A 342 19.97 -13.16 -12.86
N ASN A 343 21.07 -13.11 -13.61
CA ASN A 343 21.11 -12.44 -14.92
C ASN A 343 20.12 -13.06 -15.93
N GLY A 344 20.00 -14.39 -15.93
CA GLY A 344 19.00 -15.11 -16.72
C GLY A 344 17.57 -14.70 -16.34
N ILE A 345 17.25 -14.64 -15.05
CA ILE A 345 15.94 -14.22 -14.54
C ILE A 345 15.64 -12.76 -14.93
N ILE A 346 16.59 -11.83 -14.78
CA ILE A 346 16.42 -10.43 -15.19
C ILE A 346 16.06 -10.35 -16.69
N SER A 347 16.79 -11.09 -17.52
CA SER A 347 16.55 -11.15 -18.97
C SER A 347 15.16 -11.72 -19.30
N MET A 348 14.72 -12.75 -18.56
CA MET A 348 13.38 -13.33 -18.69
C MET A 348 12.30 -12.31 -18.34
N ILE A 349 12.46 -11.59 -17.22
CA ILE A 349 11.51 -10.56 -16.76
C ILE A 349 11.41 -9.42 -17.77
N GLN A 350 12.55 -8.90 -18.26
CA GLN A 350 12.59 -7.89 -19.32
C GLN A 350 11.84 -8.36 -20.56
N ARG A 351 12.05 -9.61 -20.99
CA ARG A 351 11.36 -10.17 -22.14
C ARG A 351 9.86 -10.24 -21.91
N ILE A 352 9.40 -10.69 -20.75
CA ILE A 352 7.97 -10.80 -20.42
C ILE A 352 7.31 -9.42 -20.48
N TYR A 353 7.86 -8.42 -19.78
CA TYR A 353 7.29 -7.07 -19.78
C TYR A 353 7.31 -6.42 -21.17
N SER A 354 8.35 -6.67 -21.99
CA SER A 354 8.43 -6.16 -23.36
C SER A 354 7.27 -6.62 -24.25
N VAL A 355 6.75 -7.83 -24.03
CA VAL A 355 5.61 -8.38 -24.81
C VAL A 355 4.33 -7.60 -24.53
N PHE A 356 4.17 -7.07 -23.32
CA PHE A 356 3.03 -6.25 -22.93
C PHE A 356 3.27 -4.75 -23.13
N GLY A 357 4.44 -4.34 -23.65
CA GLY A 357 4.82 -2.94 -23.76
C GLY A 357 4.92 -2.23 -22.40
N MET A 358 5.17 -2.98 -21.33
CA MET A 358 5.28 -2.46 -19.98
C MET A 358 6.73 -2.07 -19.66
N THR A 359 6.90 -0.91 -19.05
CA THR A 359 8.16 -0.47 -18.44
C THR A 359 8.08 -0.68 -16.94
N PHE A 360 9.22 -0.93 -16.28
CA PHE A 360 9.27 -1.12 -14.84
C PHE A 360 10.43 -0.31 -14.22
N THR A 361 10.29 -0.02 -12.93
CA THR A 361 11.38 0.47 -12.07
C THR A 361 11.88 -0.67 -11.20
N VAL A 362 13.20 -0.77 -11.02
CA VAL A 362 13.80 -1.79 -10.15
C VAL A 362 14.03 -1.23 -8.75
N THR A 363 13.74 -2.04 -7.75
CA THR A 363 14.03 -1.71 -6.34
C THR A 363 14.76 -2.86 -5.67
N LEU A 364 15.88 -2.58 -5.02
CA LEU A 364 16.60 -3.53 -4.17
C LEU A 364 16.13 -3.37 -2.73
N SER A 365 15.45 -4.38 -2.22
CA SER A 365 14.89 -4.38 -0.87
C SER A 365 15.82 -5.12 0.09
N THR A 366 16.32 -4.41 1.10
CA THR A 366 17.39 -4.86 2.01
C THR A 366 16.85 -5.41 3.33
N ARG A 367 17.75 -5.97 4.15
CA ARG A 367 17.50 -6.68 5.42
C ARG A 367 16.47 -5.96 6.31
N PRO A 368 15.34 -6.61 6.64
CA PRO A 368 14.34 -6.08 7.56
C PRO A 368 14.83 -6.13 9.02
N ALA A 369 14.12 -5.45 9.93
CA ALA A 369 14.44 -5.49 11.36
C ALA A 369 14.28 -6.90 11.97
N LYS A 370 13.33 -7.70 11.46
CA LYS A 370 13.12 -9.10 11.83
C LYS A 370 13.55 -9.99 10.67
N PHE A 371 14.78 -10.50 10.72
CA PHE A 371 15.36 -11.38 9.70
C PHE A 371 15.85 -12.70 10.30
N MET A 372 16.03 -13.71 9.45
CA MET A 372 16.60 -15.01 9.79
C MET A 372 17.99 -15.16 9.14
N GLY A 373 18.86 -15.94 9.76
CA GLY A 373 20.19 -16.26 9.24
C GLY A 373 21.29 -15.33 9.72
N ASP A 374 22.50 -15.56 9.22
CA ASP A 374 23.70 -14.82 9.61
C ASP A 374 23.73 -13.42 8.95
N PRO A 375 23.98 -12.33 9.70
CA PRO A 375 24.23 -11.01 9.12
C PRO A 375 25.27 -10.99 7.99
N GLU A 376 26.33 -11.81 8.07
CA GLU A 376 27.37 -11.84 7.03
C GLU A 376 26.83 -12.41 5.71
N LEU A 377 25.94 -13.39 5.77
CA LEU A 377 25.27 -13.96 4.60
C LEU A 377 24.34 -12.93 3.95
N TRP A 378 23.68 -12.12 4.76
CA TRP A 378 22.86 -11.01 4.29
C TRP A 378 23.67 -9.94 3.55
N ASP A 379 24.78 -9.51 4.15
CA ASP A 379 25.66 -8.51 3.56
C ASP A 379 26.22 -9.02 2.21
N MET A 380 26.54 -10.31 2.13
CA MET A 380 26.95 -10.97 0.87
C MET A 380 25.82 -10.98 -0.17
N ALA A 381 24.61 -11.40 0.22
CA ALA A 381 23.48 -11.51 -0.69
C ALA A 381 23.04 -10.14 -1.23
N GLU A 382 22.99 -9.12 -0.37
CA GLU A 382 22.64 -7.74 -0.76
C GLU A 382 23.63 -7.19 -1.77
N LYS A 383 24.94 -7.32 -1.48
CA LYS A 383 26.00 -6.86 -2.37
C LYS A 383 25.94 -7.57 -3.72
N MET A 384 25.72 -8.88 -3.73
CA MET A 384 25.62 -9.64 -4.96
C MET A 384 24.43 -9.20 -5.81
N LEU A 385 23.25 -9.02 -5.22
CA LEU A 385 22.08 -8.51 -5.97
C LEU A 385 22.35 -7.10 -6.50
N GLU A 386 23.00 -6.25 -5.72
CA GLU A 386 23.38 -4.90 -6.14
C GLU A 386 24.36 -4.92 -7.33
N ASP A 387 25.40 -5.76 -7.27
CA ASP A 387 26.39 -5.91 -8.34
C ASP A 387 25.72 -6.40 -9.64
N VAL A 388 24.81 -7.37 -9.55
CA VAL A 388 24.07 -7.89 -10.71
C VAL A 388 23.18 -6.82 -11.33
N ILE A 389 22.47 -6.02 -10.52
CA ILE A 389 21.66 -4.91 -11.04
C ILE A 389 22.54 -3.88 -11.76
N LYS A 390 23.67 -3.49 -11.15
CA LYS A 390 24.62 -2.54 -11.76
C LYS A 390 25.15 -3.03 -13.10
N GLU A 391 25.51 -4.31 -13.19
CA GLU A 391 26.00 -4.92 -14.43
C GLU A 391 24.93 -5.01 -15.52
N SER A 392 23.66 -5.21 -15.14
CA SER A 392 22.53 -5.21 -16.08
C SER A 392 22.24 -3.83 -16.70
N GLY A 393 22.84 -2.77 -16.16
CA GLY A 393 22.65 -1.39 -16.63
C GLY A 393 21.26 -0.82 -16.34
N ILE A 394 20.52 -1.42 -15.40
CA ILE A 394 19.17 -0.98 -15.01
C ILE A 394 19.27 -0.02 -13.83
N ASP A 395 18.62 1.14 -13.96
CA ASP A 395 18.47 2.07 -12.84
C ASP A 395 17.62 1.45 -11.73
N TYR A 396 18.10 1.55 -10.49
CA TYR A 396 17.41 1.00 -9.33
C TYR A 396 17.38 1.97 -8.15
N LYS A 397 16.43 1.72 -7.24
CA LYS A 397 16.33 2.38 -5.94
C LYS A 397 16.56 1.36 -4.83
N ILE A 398 17.02 1.83 -3.67
CA ILE A 398 17.13 0.98 -2.48
C ILE A 398 15.90 1.20 -1.61
N ASN A 399 15.26 0.11 -1.19
CA ASN A 399 14.16 0.10 -0.23
C ASN A 399 14.62 -0.54 1.07
N HIS A 400 15.03 0.31 2.01
CA HIS A 400 15.64 -0.15 3.25
C HIS A 400 14.62 -0.88 4.14
N GLY A 401 14.95 -2.13 4.50
CA GLY A 401 14.18 -2.90 5.48
C GLY A 401 12.93 -3.60 4.94
N ASP A 402 12.74 -3.63 3.61
CA ASP A 402 11.60 -4.27 2.96
C ASP A 402 11.91 -5.68 2.43
N GLY A 403 13.12 -6.20 2.65
CA GLY A 403 13.50 -7.56 2.27
C GLY A 403 12.61 -8.62 2.93
N ALA A 404 12.53 -9.81 2.31
CA ALA A 404 11.83 -10.94 2.93
C ALA A 404 12.61 -11.40 4.18
N PHE A 405 11.95 -12.05 5.15
CA PHE A 405 12.65 -12.47 6.37
C PHE A 405 13.80 -13.47 6.12
N TYR A 406 13.83 -14.13 4.96
CA TYR A 406 14.84 -15.12 4.56
C TYR A 406 15.85 -14.61 3.51
N GLY A 407 15.78 -13.35 3.08
CA GLY A 407 16.77 -12.80 2.13
C GLY A 407 16.35 -11.49 1.46
N PRO A 408 17.31 -10.78 0.83
CA PRO A 408 17.03 -9.58 0.06
C PRO A 408 16.31 -9.95 -1.26
N LYS A 409 15.64 -8.98 -1.87
CA LYS A 409 14.88 -9.19 -3.10
C LYS A 409 15.03 -8.03 -4.07
N ILE A 410 14.85 -8.34 -5.35
CA ILE A 410 14.72 -7.36 -6.43
C ILE A 410 13.24 -7.27 -6.80
N ASP A 411 12.63 -6.12 -6.51
CA ASP A 411 11.24 -5.83 -6.85
C ASP A 411 11.16 -5.10 -8.19
N TYR A 412 10.25 -5.53 -9.06
CA TYR A 412 9.97 -4.92 -10.36
C TYR A 412 8.61 -4.25 -10.31
N LEU A 413 8.60 -2.91 -10.30
CA LEU A 413 7.39 -2.10 -10.13
C LEU A 413 6.97 -1.52 -11.48
N VAL A 414 5.77 -1.88 -11.96
CA VAL A 414 5.16 -1.38 -13.21
C VAL A 414 4.28 -0.17 -12.93
#